data_AF-A0A8T6CF55-F1
#
_entry.id   AF-A0A8T6CF55-F1
#
_cell.length_a   1.000
_cell.length_b   1.000
_cell.length_c   1.000
_cell.angle_alpha   90.00
_cell.angle_beta   90.00
_cell.angle_gamma   90.00
#
_symmetry.space_group_name_H-M   'P 1'
#
loop_
_entity.id
_entity.type
_entity.pdbx_description
1 polymer ?
#
loop_
_entity_poly.entity_id
_entity_poly.type
_entity_poly.pdbx_seq_one_letter_code
_entity_poly.pdbx_strand_id
1 'polypeptide(L)'
;MFRTIGHTFELMKMSWRVLMMDRELILFPIMSGAGLLVLVGVMLGVGGATGTLDRVGEGSSESLGAVDAILGAAFVFVSSAIVIFFNAALIAAALERLRGGDPNIGSGLRAASARLPQILAWALITVIVSMILQALRERGGIAGSIASMIGGVAWSLATFFVIPVLVTEGVGPIEAIKRSAGLLRQTWGNQVTANFGFMIVGLLAVLVAIVPAALLFFVHPLLGIAVG
;
A
#
# COMPACT_ATOMS: atom_id res chain seq x y z
N MET A 1 18.16 1.46 -31.00
CA MET A 1 18.25 1.49 -29.52
C MET A 1 18.44 2.91 -28.97
N PHE A 2 19.48 3.67 -29.37
CA PHE A 2 19.72 5.04 -28.88
C PHE A 2 18.63 6.09 -29.24
N ARG A 3 17.94 5.97 -30.38
CA ARG A 3 16.79 6.83 -30.73
C ARG A 3 15.57 6.60 -29.82
N THR A 4 15.34 5.38 -29.35
CA THR A 4 14.21 5.04 -28.49
C THR A 4 14.41 5.60 -27.07
N ILE A 5 15.64 5.55 -26.56
CA ILE A 5 15.99 6.12 -25.25
C ILE A 5 15.85 7.65 -25.26
N GLY A 6 16.25 8.32 -26.35
CA GLY A 6 16.05 9.77 -26.51
C GLY A 6 14.59 10.19 -26.47
N HIS A 7 13.70 9.41 -27.12
CA HIS A 7 12.26 9.67 -27.11
C HIS A 7 11.63 9.44 -25.73
N THR A 8 12.03 8.38 -25.01
CA THR A 8 11.59 8.17 -23.62
C THR A 8 12.05 9.29 -22.69
N PHE A 9 13.27 9.81 -22.89
CA PHE A 9 13.81 10.91 -22.08
C PHE A 9 13.12 12.25 -22.37
N GLU A 10 12.77 12.51 -23.64
CA GLU A 10 11.92 13.62 -24.06
C GLU A 10 10.53 13.55 -23.41
N LEU A 11 9.86 12.39 -23.49
CA LEU A 11 8.57 12.14 -22.85
C LEU A 11 8.66 12.35 -21.33
N MET A 12 9.70 11.82 -20.68
CA MET A 12 9.93 12.00 -19.26
C MET A 12 10.15 13.48 -18.89
N LYS A 13 10.92 14.24 -19.69
CA LYS A 13 11.08 15.69 -19.48
C LYS A 13 9.77 16.44 -19.66
N MET A 14 8.93 16.04 -20.62
CA MET A 14 7.62 16.65 -20.82
C MET A 14 6.69 16.35 -19.64
N SER A 15 6.60 15.09 -19.20
CA SER A 15 5.83 14.72 -18.00
C SER A 15 6.36 15.41 -16.74
N TRP A 16 7.69 15.53 -16.61
CA TRP A 16 8.34 16.24 -15.52
C TRP A 16 8.06 17.74 -15.54
N ARG A 17 8.09 18.37 -16.72
CA ARG A 17 7.75 19.78 -16.90
C ARG A 17 6.30 20.03 -16.52
N VAL A 18 5.38 19.14 -16.92
CA VAL A 18 3.96 19.21 -16.52
C VAL A 18 3.80 19.06 -15.01
N LEU A 19 4.49 18.11 -14.37
CA LEU A 19 4.49 17.95 -12.91
C LEU A 19 5.04 19.19 -12.19
N MET A 20 6.11 19.78 -12.71
CA MET A 20 6.72 21.00 -12.17
C MET A 20 5.84 22.25 -12.35
N MET A 21 4.79 22.22 -13.17
CA MET A 21 3.82 23.32 -13.23
C MET A 21 2.96 23.38 -11.96
N ASP A 22 2.73 22.24 -11.29
CA ASP A 22 1.89 22.15 -10.09
C ASP A 22 2.76 21.79 -8.86
N ARG A 23 3.78 22.62 -8.57
CA ARG A 23 4.72 22.44 -7.43
C ARG A 23 4.01 22.26 -6.09
N GLU A 24 2.80 22.79 -5.98
CA GLU A 24 1.97 22.68 -4.79
C GLU A 24 1.59 21.23 -4.45
N LEU A 25 1.52 20.34 -5.43
CA LEU A 25 1.19 18.92 -5.22
C LEU A 25 2.29 18.17 -4.45
N ILE A 26 3.56 18.57 -4.61
CA ILE A 26 4.70 17.96 -3.90
C ILE A 26 4.64 18.25 -2.39
N LEU A 27 3.93 19.30 -1.99
CA LEU A 27 3.82 19.69 -0.60
C LEU A 27 2.95 18.71 0.20
N PHE A 28 2.01 17.98 -0.41
CA PHE A 28 1.21 16.98 0.32
C PHE A 28 2.06 15.82 0.87
N PRO A 29 2.92 15.14 0.07
CA PRO A 29 3.88 14.16 0.61
C PRO A 29 4.80 14.74 1.69
N ILE A 30 5.27 15.98 1.53
CA ILE A 30 6.16 16.62 2.51
C ILE A 30 5.43 16.86 3.83
N MET A 31 4.21 17.40 3.79
CA MET A 31 3.37 17.59 4.98
C MET A 31 3.02 16.26 5.64
N SER A 32 2.79 15.20 4.86
CA SER A 32 2.62 13.84 5.40
C SER A 32 3.87 13.37 6.14
N GLY A 33 5.06 13.54 5.55
CA GLY A 33 6.32 13.19 6.19
C GLY A 33 6.56 13.98 7.47
N ALA A 34 6.31 15.29 7.45
CA ALA A 34 6.39 16.14 8.63
C ALA A 34 5.39 15.72 9.71
N GLY A 35 4.15 15.40 9.35
CA GLY A 35 3.14 14.90 10.27
C GLY A 35 3.55 13.58 10.93
N LEU A 36 4.16 12.67 10.17
CA LEU A 36 4.71 11.42 10.71
C LEU A 36 5.89 11.68 11.65
N LEU A 37 6.80 12.61 11.35
CA LEU A 37 7.90 12.97 12.25
C LEU A 37 7.40 13.57 13.56
N VAL A 38 6.38 14.43 13.50
CA VAL A 38 5.71 14.97 14.69
C VAL A 38 5.09 13.83 15.50
N LEU A 39 4.37 12.91 14.86
CA LEU A 39 3.79 11.74 15.55
C LEU A 39 4.87 10.89 16.22
N VAL A 40 5.99 10.62 15.52
CA VAL A 40 7.12 9.89 16.08
C VAL A 40 7.67 10.61 17.31
N GLY A 41 7.92 11.92 17.23
CA GLY A 41 8.39 12.70 18.37
C GLY A 41 7.45 12.63 19.58
N VAL A 42 6.14 12.75 19.36
CA VAL A 42 5.12 12.61 20.40
C VAL A 42 5.14 11.20 21.00
N MET A 43 5.21 10.15 20.17
CA MET A 43 5.21 8.77 20.63
C MET A 43 6.50 8.37 21.36
N LEU A 44 7.65 8.93 20.96
CA LEU A 44 8.89 8.78 21.71
C LEU A 44 8.80 9.45 23.09
N GLY A 45 8.23 10.66 23.16
CA GLY A 45 8.02 11.35 24.44
C GLY A 45 7.08 10.58 25.38
N VAL A 46 5.94 10.13 24.87
CA VAL A 46 4.96 9.34 25.65
C VAL A 46 5.53 7.97 26.02
N GLY A 47 6.19 7.30 25.08
CA GLY A 47 6.81 5.99 25.30
C GLY A 47 7.95 6.04 26.33
N GLY A 48 8.74 7.12 26.35
CA GLY A 48 9.75 7.35 27.38
C GLY A 48 9.14 7.60 28.74
N ALA A 49 8.10 8.45 28.82
CA ALA A 49 7.41 8.74 30.09
C ALA A 49 6.68 7.54 30.70
N THR A 50 6.25 6.58 29.88
CA THR A 50 5.54 5.35 30.32
C THR A 50 6.46 4.14 30.48
N GLY A 51 7.78 4.30 30.22
CA GLY A 51 8.76 3.22 30.22
C GLY A 51 8.57 2.20 29.10
N THR A 52 7.70 2.47 28.13
CA THR A 52 7.47 1.62 26.96
C THR A 52 8.73 1.50 26.10
N LEU A 53 9.49 2.58 25.94
CA LEU A 53 10.72 2.55 25.14
C LEU A 53 11.77 1.62 25.76
N ASP A 54 11.91 1.62 27.08
CA ASP A 54 12.86 0.75 27.79
C ASP A 54 12.46 -0.72 27.62
N ARG A 55 11.18 -1.06 27.84
CA ARG A 55 10.65 -2.42 27.66
C ARG A 55 10.81 -2.94 26.22
N VAL A 56 10.56 -2.08 25.23
CA VAL A 56 10.76 -2.44 23.81
C VAL A 56 12.24 -2.64 23.50
N GLY A 57 13.13 -1.80 24.05
CA GLY A 57 14.57 -1.90 23.88
C GLY A 57 15.21 -3.14 24.50
N GLU A 58 14.63 -3.64 25.60
CA GLU A 58 15.06 -4.88 26.27
C GLU A 58 14.69 -6.15 25.48
N GLY A 59 13.82 -6.05 24.46
CA GLY A 59 13.54 -7.13 23.51
C GLY A 59 12.77 -8.32 24.08
N SER A 60 12.24 -8.23 25.31
CA SER A 60 11.46 -9.29 25.94
C SER A 60 9.96 -9.06 25.70
N SER A 61 9.36 -9.85 24.80
CA SER A 61 7.92 -9.78 24.48
C SER A 61 7.00 -10.15 25.66
N GLU A 62 7.53 -10.81 26.69
CA GLU A 62 6.80 -11.08 27.95
C GLU A 62 6.65 -9.84 28.84
N SER A 63 7.45 -8.79 28.61
CA SER A 63 7.38 -7.53 29.38
C SER A 63 6.34 -6.54 28.85
N LEU A 64 5.80 -6.77 27.65
CA LEU A 64 4.90 -5.82 27.00
C LEU A 64 3.52 -5.83 27.66
N GLY A 65 3.17 -4.70 28.28
CA GLY A 65 1.92 -4.49 28.98
C GLY A 65 0.79 -3.99 28.06
N ALA A 66 -0.41 -3.85 28.64
CA ALA A 66 -1.57 -3.28 27.95
C ALA A 66 -1.31 -1.85 27.42
N VAL A 67 -0.50 -1.07 28.15
CA VAL A 67 -0.11 0.30 27.73
C VAL A 67 0.69 0.26 26.43
N ASP A 68 1.63 -0.68 26.30
CA ASP A 68 2.49 -0.79 25.11
C ASP A 68 1.67 -1.20 23.88
N ALA A 69 0.70 -2.10 24.06
CA ALA A 69 -0.24 -2.50 23.02
C ALA A 69 -1.12 -1.33 22.55
N ILE A 70 -1.63 -0.52 23.49
CA ILE A 70 -2.46 0.67 23.17
C ILE A 70 -1.62 1.71 22.41
N LEU A 71 -0.39 1.98 22.86
CA LEU A 71 0.50 2.92 22.18
C LEU A 71 0.88 2.44 20.78
N GLY A 72 1.18 1.16 20.61
CA GLY A 72 1.44 0.56 19.29
C GLY A 72 0.23 0.64 18.37
N ALA A 73 -0.97 0.30 18.86
CA ALA A 73 -2.21 0.40 18.09
C ALA A 73 -2.52 1.85 17.69
N ALA A 74 -2.36 2.80 18.63
CA ALA A 74 -2.54 4.22 18.37
C ALA A 74 -1.52 4.73 17.33
N PHE A 75 -0.26 4.33 17.44
CA PHE A 75 0.78 4.71 16.48
C PHE A 75 0.44 4.24 15.06
N VAL A 76 0.10 2.96 14.88
CA VAL A 76 -0.22 2.40 13.56
C VAL A 76 -1.51 3.00 12.99
N PHE A 77 -2.52 3.24 13.83
CA PHE A 77 -3.77 3.88 13.40
C PHE A 77 -3.55 5.34 12.98
N VAL A 78 -2.91 6.15 13.83
CA VAL A 78 -2.72 7.58 13.57
C VAL A 78 -1.74 7.79 12.40
N SER A 79 -0.68 7.01 12.28
CA SER A 79 0.23 7.07 11.13
C SER A 79 -0.51 6.74 9.82
N SER A 80 -1.33 5.69 9.82
CA SER A 80 -2.17 5.34 8.66
C SER A 80 -3.15 6.47 8.32
N ALA A 81 -3.80 7.06 9.32
CA ALA A 81 -4.71 8.19 9.12
C ALA A 81 -4.01 9.41 8.52
N ILE A 82 -2.81 9.77 9.00
CA ILE A 82 -2.00 10.87 8.46
C ILE A 82 -1.69 10.62 6.99
N VAL A 83 -1.12 9.45 6.66
CA VAL A 83 -0.73 9.10 5.29
C VAL A 83 -1.94 9.12 4.36
N ILE A 84 -3.04 8.49 4.76
CA ILE A 84 -4.26 8.44 3.94
C ILE A 84 -4.86 9.83 3.77
N PHE A 85 -4.85 10.67 4.81
CA PHE A 85 -5.38 12.03 4.73
C PHE A 85 -4.63 12.89 3.71
N PHE A 86 -3.30 12.90 3.74
CA PHE A 86 -2.51 13.67 2.79
C PHE A 86 -2.55 13.07 1.37
N ASN A 87 -2.64 11.74 1.24
CA ASN A 87 -2.88 11.10 -0.05
C ASN A 87 -4.26 11.47 -0.61
N ALA A 88 -5.30 11.54 0.22
CA ALA A 88 -6.63 11.99 -0.17
C ALA A 88 -6.61 13.45 -0.63
N ALA A 89 -5.87 14.32 0.07
CA ALA A 89 -5.72 15.73 -0.31
C ALA A 89 -4.99 15.88 -1.66
N LEU A 90 -3.91 15.12 -1.87
CA LEU A 90 -3.17 15.06 -3.13
C LEU A 90 -4.06 14.60 -4.29
N ILE A 91 -4.81 13.51 -4.08
CA ILE A 91 -5.73 12.96 -5.09
C ILE A 91 -6.87 13.95 -5.38
N ALA A 92 -7.40 14.62 -4.37
CA ALA A 92 -8.42 15.66 -4.55
C ALA A 92 -7.92 16.79 -5.47
N ALA A 93 -6.73 17.33 -5.17
CA ALA A 93 -6.10 18.38 -5.95
C ALA A 93 -5.78 17.92 -7.38
N ALA A 94 -5.29 16.69 -7.55
CA ALA A 94 -5.04 16.11 -8.87
C ALA A 94 -6.33 15.97 -9.69
N LEU A 95 -7.43 15.53 -9.08
CA LEU A 95 -8.73 15.42 -9.74
C LEU A 95 -9.33 16.78 -10.09
N GLU A 96 -9.14 17.80 -9.26
CA GLU A 96 -9.50 19.18 -9.56
C GLU A 96 -8.76 19.70 -10.79
N ARG A 97 -7.45 19.45 -10.87
CA ARG A 97 -6.63 19.78 -12.05
C ARG A 97 -7.14 19.12 -13.32
N LEU A 98 -7.42 17.82 -13.24
CA LEU A 98 -7.92 17.03 -14.38
C LEU A 98 -9.29 17.51 -14.88
N ARG A 99 -10.07 18.20 -14.03
CA ARG A 99 -11.34 18.83 -14.39
C ARG A 99 -11.18 20.26 -14.94
N GLY A 100 -9.95 20.73 -15.11
CA GLY A 100 -9.63 22.08 -15.59
C GLY A 100 -9.66 23.15 -14.50
N GLY A 101 -9.69 22.76 -13.22
CA GLY A 101 -9.58 23.68 -12.08
C GLY A 101 -8.15 24.15 -11.81
N ASP A 102 -8.02 25.00 -10.79
CA ASP A 102 -6.74 25.56 -10.32
C ASP A 102 -6.44 25.03 -8.91
N PRO A 103 -5.80 23.85 -8.80
CA PRO A 103 -5.58 23.20 -7.52
C PRO A 103 -4.58 23.98 -6.68
N ASN A 104 -4.91 24.18 -5.42
CA ASN A 104 -3.96 24.65 -4.42
C ASN A 104 -3.95 23.79 -3.15
N ILE A 105 -2.95 23.97 -2.30
CA ILE A 105 -2.83 23.21 -1.03
C ILE A 105 -4.12 23.29 -0.21
N GLY A 106 -4.70 24.49 -0.11
CA GLY A 106 -5.92 24.73 0.67
C GLY A 106 -7.13 23.99 0.12
N SER A 107 -7.28 23.93 -1.20
CA SER A 107 -8.36 23.18 -1.88
C SER A 107 -8.28 21.68 -1.57
N GLY A 108 -7.09 21.08 -1.69
CA GLY A 108 -6.87 19.66 -1.39
C GLY A 108 -7.07 19.34 0.09
N LEU A 109 -6.53 20.16 1.00
CA LEU A 109 -6.72 19.99 2.44
C LEU A 109 -8.19 20.15 2.86
N ARG A 110 -8.93 21.08 2.24
CA ARG A 110 -10.36 21.26 2.50
C ARG A 110 -11.16 20.06 2.00
N ALA A 111 -10.86 19.56 0.81
CA ALA A 111 -11.51 18.38 0.25
C ALA A 111 -11.28 17.13 1.11
N ALA A 112 -10.05 16.90 1.59
CA ALA A 112 -9.74 15.80 2.50
C ALA A 112 -10.42 15.99 3.87
N SER A 113 -10.37 17.21 4.44
CA SER A 113 -11.02 17.52 5.72
C SER A 113 -12.54 17.30 5.69
N ALA A 114 -13.20 17.59 4.56
CA ALA A 114 -14.62 17.33 4.38
C ALA A 114 -14.98 15.83 4.41
N ARG A 115 -13.99 14.95 4.26
CA ARG A 115 -14.12 13.48 4.28
C ARG A 115 -13.37 12.84 5.45
N LEU A 116 -13.03 13.61 6.48
CA LEU A 116 -12.25 13.13 7.61
C LEU A 116 -12.85 11.88 8.30
N PRO A 117 -14.17 11.80 8.56
CA PRO A 117 -14.75 10.58 9.15
C PRO A 117 -14.55 9.34 8.28
N GLN A 118 -14.71 9.47 6.96
CA GLN A 118 -14.51 8.40 6.01
C GLN A 118 -13.04 7.98 5.93
N ILE A 119 -12.11 8.94 5.97
CA ILE A 119 -10.66 8.71 5.99
C ILE A 119 -10.26 7.95 7.25
N LEU A 120 -10.74 8.35 8.43
CA LEU A 120 -10.45 7.67 9.70
C LEU A 120 -11.01 6.25 9.71
N ALA A 121 -12.24 6.06 9.24
CA ALA A 121 -12.84 4.73 9.12
C ALA A 121 -12.08 3.84 8.12
N TRP A 122 -11.61 4.42 7.01
CA TRP A 122 -10.77 3.71 6.04
C TRP A 122 -9.39 3.34 6.59
N ALA A 123 -8.75 4.23 7.35
CA ALA A 123 -7.50 3.95 8.05
C ALA A 123 -7.65 2.77 9.01
N LEU A 124 -8.74 2.75 9.79
CA LEU A 124 -9.03 1.64 10.70
C LEU A 124 -9.14 0.30 9.96
N ILE A 125 -9.89 0.26 8.86
CA ILE A 125 -10.04 -0.96 8.04
C ILE A 125 -8.68 -1.39 7.48
N THR A 126 -7.88 -0.44 6.98
CA THR A 126 -6.54 -0.73 6.43
C THR A 126 -5.63 -1.37 7.47
N VAL A 127 -5.63 -0.84 8.69
CA VAL A 127 -4.86 -1.39 9.81
C VAL A 127 -5.36 -2.80 10.16
N ILE A 128 -6.67 -2.99 10.31
CA ILE A 128 -7.25 -4.30 10.65
C ILE A 128 -6.90 -5.34 9.60
N VAL A 129 -7.04 -5.02 8.30
CA VAL A 129 -6.68 -5.96 7.23
C VAL A 129 -5.20 -6.27 7.24
N SER A 130 -4.35 -5.27 7.47
CA SER A 130 -2.90 -5.48 7.58
C SER A 130 -2.56 -6.42 8.73
N MET A 131 -3.20 -6.25 9.89
CA MET A 131 -3.05 -7.15 11.04
C MET A 131 -3.53 -8.58 10.74
N ILE A 132 -4.65 -8.74 10.03
CA ILE A 132 -5.15 -10.06 9.63
C ILE A 132 -4.16 -10.76 8.69
N LEU A 133 -3.66 -10.05 7.68
CA LEU A 133 -2.69 -10.59 6.73
C LEU A 133 -1.36 -10.95 7.42
N GLN A 134 -0.92 -10.12 8.37
CA GLN A 134 0.27 -10.39 9.17
C GLN A 134 0.07 -11.62 10.07
N ALA A 135 -1.05 -11.71 10.78
CA ALA A 135 -1.37 -12.87 11.63
C ALA A 135 -1.45 -14.19 10.83
N LEU A 136 -2.00 -14.14 9.61
CA LEU A 136 -2.01 -15.30 8.71
C LEU A 136 -0.60 -15.75 8.32
N ARG A 137 0.29 -14.80 8.05
CA ARG A 137 1.68 -15.06 7.69
C ARG A 137 2.45 -15.69 8.85
N GLU A 138 2.29 -15.16 10.06
CA GLU A 138 3.00 -15.61 11.25
C GLU A 138 2.53 -16.99 11.75
N ARG A 139 1.22 -17.28 11.64
CA ARG A 139 0.63 -18.50 12.23
C ARG A 139 0.52 -19.68 11.26
N GLY A 140 0.50 -19.45 9.95
CA GLY A 140 0.20 -20.50 8.97
C GLY A 140 1.41 -21.13 8.27
N GLY A 141 2.64 -20.81 8.68
CA GLY A 141 3.85 -21.31 8.02
C GLY A 141 3.89 -20.95 6.53
N ILE A 142 4.27 -21.91 5.68
CA ILE A 142 4.33 -21.72 4.22
C ILE A 142 2.92 -21.45 3.65
N ALA A 143 1.91 -22.19 4.08
CA ALA A 143 0.54 -22.03 3.60
C ALA A 143 -0.04 -20.65 3.97
N GLY A 144 0.18 -20.20 5.21
CA GLY A 144 -0.21 -18.87 5.69
C GLY A 144 0.50 -17.75 4.95
N SER A 145 1.78 -17.94 4.65
CA SER A 145 2.56 -16.99 3.85
C SER A 145 1.98 -16.84 2.44
N ILE A 146 1.68 -17.94 1.74
CA ILE A 146 1.05 -17.94 0.42
C ILE A 146 -0.34 -17.30 0.48
N ALA A 147 -1.17 -17.68 1.46
CA ALA A 147 -2.50 -17.11 1.64
C ALA A 147 -2.45 -15.59 1.89
N SER A 148 -1.50 -15.12 2.72
CA SER A 148 -1.30 -13.69 2.99
C SER A 148 -0.85 -12.93 1.74
N MET A 149 -0.04 -13.55 0.88
CA MET A 149 0.42 -12.95 -0.37
C MET A 149 -0.75 -12.79 -1.36
N ILE A 150 -1.54 -13.85 -1.56
CA ILE A 150 -2.72 -13.81 -2.44
C ILE A 150 -3.75 -12.82 -1.90
N GLY A 151 -4.03 -12.87 -0.59
CA GLY A 151 -4.94 -11.94 0.08
C GLY A 151 -4.49 -10.48 -0.04
N GLY A 152 -3.19 -10.22 0.09
CA GLY A 152 -2.61 -8.89 -0.11
C GLY A 152 -2.77 -8.37 -1.53
N VAL A 153 -2.57 -9.21 -2.54
CA VAL A 153 -2.81 -8.83 -3.95
C VAL A 153 -4.30 -8.56 -4.20
N ALA A 154 -5.17 -9.45 -3.74
CA ALA A 154 -6.62 -9.27 -3.87
C ALA A 154 -7.10 -7.98 -3.18
N TRP A 155 -6.57 -7.69 -2.00
CA TRP A 155 -6.83 -6.45 -1.26
C TRP A 155 -6.35 -5.22 -2.03
N SER A 156 -5.10 -5.22 -2.53
CA SER A 156 -4.55 -4.11 -3.30
C SER A 156 -5.39 -3.81 -4.56
N LEU A 157 -5.80 -4.85 -5.28
CA LEU A 157 -6.67 -4.70 -6.45
C LEU A 157 -8.04 -4.13 -6.06
N ALA A 158 -8.69 -4.73 -5.06
CA ALA A 158 -10.01 -4.27 -4.61
C ALA A 158 -9.99 -2.81 -4.13
N THR A 159 -8.86 -2.33 -3.62
CA THR A 159 -8.75 -1.04 -2.94
C THR A 159 -8.05 0.05 -3.74
N PHE A 160 -7.62 -0.26 -4.98
CA PHE A 160 -6.86 0.64 -5.83
C PHE A 160 -7.50 2.02 -6.03
N PHE A 161 -8.83 2.07 -6.17
CA PHE A 161 -9.58 3.31 -6.37
C PHE A 161 -10.34 3.78 -5.13
N VAL A 162 -10.09 3.22 -3.94
CA VAL A 162 -10.85 3.57 -2.73
C VAL A 162 -10.67 5.04 -2.37
N ILE A 163 -9.44 5.55 -2.33
CA ILE A 163 -9.20 6.97 -1.98
C ILE A 163 -9.84 7.92 -3.00
N PRO A 164 -9.67 7.74 -4.33
CA PRO A 164 -10.40 8.52 -5.33
C PRO A 164 -11.91 8.53 -5.09
N VAL A 165 -12.52 7.34 -4.91
CA VAL A 165 -13.97 7.19 -4.69
C VAL A 165 -14.42 7.88 -3.40
N LEU A 166 -13.67 7.70 -2.30
CA LEU A 166 -13.94 8.35 -1.02
C LEU A 166 -13.97 9.87 -1.14
N VAL A 167 -12.99 10.43 -1.84
CA VAL A 167 -12.85 11.88 -2.03
C VAL A 167 -13.95 12.43 -2.95
N THR A 168 -14.21 11.78 -4.08
CA THR A 168 -15.16 12.29 -5.08
C THR A 168 -16.61 12.02 -4.75
N GLU A 169 -16.93 10.81 -4.29
CA GLU A 169 -18.32 10.38 -4.07
C GLU A 169 -18.74 10.57 -2.60
N GLY A 170 -17.79 10.65 -1.67
CA GLY A 170 -18.09 10.88 -0.25
C GLY A 170 -18.74 9.70 0.47
N VAL A 171 -18.78 8.54 -0.18
CA VAL A 171 -19.35 7.30 0.34
C VAL A 171 -18.52 6.73 1.50
N GLY A 172 -19.12 5.86 2.31
CA GLY A 172 -18.40 5.17 3.37
C GLY A 172 -17.34 4.19 2.83
N PRO A 173 -16.35 3.77 3.64
CA PRO A 173 -15.23 2.97 3.17
C PRO A 173 -15.64 1.60 2.60
N ILE A 174 -16.65 0.94 3.18
CA ILE A 174 -17.14 -0.34 2.66
C ILE A 174 -17.73 -0.17 1.26
N GLU A 175 -18.50 0.88 1.05
CA GLU A 175 -19.07 1.20 -0.25
C GLU A 175 -17.98 1.62 -1.25
N ALA A 176 -16.98 2.38 -0.80
CA ALA A 176 -15.83 2.74 -1.62
C ALA A 176 -15.03 1.52 -2.10
N ILE A 177 -14.85 0.49 -1.26
CA ILE A 177 -14.21 -0.77 -1.67
C ILE A 177 -15.05 -1.47 -2.75
N LYS A 178 -16.37 -1.55 -2.57
CA LYS A 178 -17.27 -2.16 -3.56
C LYS A 178 -17.23 -1.42 -4.88
N ARG A 179 -17.26 -0.08 -4.84
CA ARG A 179 -17.12 0.78 -6.03
C ARG A 179 -15.77 0.61 -6.70
N SER A 180 -14.68 0.65 -5.94
CA SER A 180 -13.31 0.45 -6.43
C SER A 180 -13.15 -0.89 -7.14
N ALA A 181 -13.58 -1.99 -6.52
CA ALA A 181 -13.56 -3.31 -7.14
C ALA A 181 -14.43 -3.39 -8.41
N GLY A 182 -15.59 -2.73 -8.41
CA GLY A 182 -16.46 -2.62 -9.59
C GLY A 182 -15.79 -1.87 -10.74
N LEU A 183 -15.17 -0.73 -10.47
CA LEU A 183 -14.44 0.07 -11.45
C LEU A 183 -13.27 -0.70 -12.05
N LEU A 184 -12.46 -1.36 -11.21
CA LEU A 184 -11.35 -2.19 -11.66
C LEU A 184 -11.82 -3.33 -12.55
N ARG A 185 -12.90 -4.03 -12.17
CA ARG A 185 -13.46 -5.13 -12.96
C ARG A 185 -13.93 -4.66 -14.33
N GLN A 186 -14.53 -3.47 -14.42
CA GLN A 186 -15.01 -2.91 -15.69
C GLN A 186 -13.87 -2.46 -16.62
N THR A 187 -12.83 -1.85 -16.07
CA THR A 187 -11.75 -1.23 -16.85
C THR A 187 -10.57 -2.17 -17.12
N TRP A 188 -10.23 -3.02 -16.14
CA TRP A 188 -9.05 -3.88 -16.17
C TRP A 188 -9.39 -5.37 -16.02
N GLY A 189 -10.66 -5.76 -15.90
CA GLY A 189 -11.05 -7.15 -15.64
C GLY A 189 -10.41 -8.16 -16.59
N ASN A 190 -10.52 -7.93 -17.89
CA ASN A 190 -9.95 -8.82 -18.90
C ASN A 190 -8.41 -8.89 -18.82
N GLN A 191 -7.74 -7.76 -18.58
CA GLN A 191 -6.28 -7.69 -18.48
C GLN A 191 -5.76 -8.35 -17.20
N VAL A 192 -6.44 -8.13 -16.08
CA VAL A 192 -6.11 -8.75 -14.79
C VAL A 192 -6.29 -10.26 -14.88
N THR A 193 -7.42 -10.73 -15.41
CA THR A 193 -7.66 -12.17 -15.60
C THR A 193 -6.65 -12.80 -16.55
N ALA A 194 -6.29 -12.14 -17.66
CA ALA A 194 -5.26 -12.63 -18.57
C ALA A 194 -3.89 -12.73 -17.89
N ASN A 195 -3.44 -11.67 -17.21
CA ASN A 195 -2.15 -11.66 -16.51
C ASN A 195 -2.09 -12.71 -15.39
N PHE A 196 -3.18 -12.90 -14.63
CA PHE A 196 -3.27 -13.96 -13.62
C PHE A 196 -3.23 -15.36 -14.25
N GLY A 197 -3.93 -15.57 -15.37
CA GLY A 197 -3.87 -16.81 -16.13
C GLY A 197 -2.44 -17.14 -16.56
N PHE A 198 -1.74 -16.17 -17.17
CA PHE A 198 -0.34 -16.34 -17.55
C PHE A 198 0.58 -16.58 -16.34
N MET A 199 0.32 -15.94 -15.20
CA MET A 199 1.10 -16.15 -13.97
C MET A 199 0.95 -17.57 -13.44
N ILE A 200 -0.27 -18.12 -13.42
CA ILE A 200 -0.53 -19.50 -12.99
C ILE A 200 0.10 -20.49 -13.96
N VAL A 201 -0.07 -20.28 -15.27
CA VAL A 201 0.55 -21.14 -16.29
C VAL A 201 2.07 -21.08 -16.18
N GLY A 202 2.65 -19.91 -15.99
CA GLY A 202 4.09 -19.73 -15.77
C GLY A 202 4.57 -20.43 -14.51
N LEU A 203 3.85 -20.31 -13.39
CA LEU A 203 4.16 -21.01 -12.15
C LEU A 203 4.12 -22.53 -12.33
N LEU A 204 3.10 -23.05 -13.01
CA LEU A 204 3.01 -24.49 -13.32
C LEU A 204 4.16 -24.94 -14.22
N ALA A 205 4.52 -24.16 -15.24
CA ALA A 205 5.66 -24.45 -16.10
C ALA A 205 6.98 -24.50 -15.30
N VAL A 206 7.18 -23.55 -14.39
CA VAL A 206 8.34 -23.52 -13.49
C VAL A 206 8.35 -24.73 -12.54
N LEU A 207 7.20 -25.13 -11.97
CA LEU A 207 7.11 -26.32 -11.12
C LEU A 207 7.42 -27.59 -11.90
N VAL A 208 6.89 -27.72 -13.12
CA VAL A 208 7.18 -28.86 -14.00
C VAL A 208 8.65 -28.92 -14.40
N ALA A 209 9.34 -27.78 -14.53
CA ALA A 209 10.78 -27.76 -14.82
C ALA A 209 11.63 -28.06 -13.56
N ILE A 210 11.35 -27.38 -12.44
CA ILE A 210 12.20 -27.41 -11.25
C ILE A 210 12.00 -28.68 -10.42
N VAL A 211 10.77 -29.19 -10.28
CA VAL A 211 10.51 -30.36 -9.40
C VAL A 211 11.24 -31.62 -9.90
N PRO A 212 11.18 -32.00 -11.19
CA PRO A 212 11.96 -33.14 -11.70
C PRO A 212 13.47 -32.88 -11.63
N ALA A 213 13.94 -31.68 -11.96
CA ALA A 213 15.35 -31.33 -11.87
C ALA A 213 15.90 -31.43 -10.43
N ALA A 214 15.14 -30.94 -9.45
CA ALA A 214 15.47 -31.06 -8.04
C ALA A 214 15.47 -32.52 -7.57
N LEU A 215 14.46 -33.32 -7.95
CA LEU A 215 14.40 -34.75 -7.63
C LEU A 215 15.59 -35.52 -8.23
N LEU A 216 15.96 -35.23 -9.49
CA LEU A 216 17.10 -35.84 -10.16
C LEU A 216 18.43 -35.39 -9.56
N PHE A 217 18.55 -34.14 -9.10
CA PHE A 217 19.73 -33.65 -8.41
C PHE A 217 20.04 -34.43 -7.13
N PHE A 218 19.01 -34.82 -6.36
CA PHE A 218 19.18 -35.66 -5.16
C PHE A 218 19.62 -37.10 -5.47
N VAL A 219 19.34 -37.62 -6.67
CA VAL A 219 19.76 -38.95 -7.11
C VAL A 219 21.14 -38.92 -7.77
N HIS A 220 21.39 -37.94 -8.64
CA HIS A 220 22.67 -37.74 -9.33
C HIS A 220 22.88 -36.25 -9.68
N PRO A 221 23.84 -35.54 -9.04
CA PRO A 221 23.97 -34.09 -9.15
C PRO A 221 24.14 -33.57 -10.59
N LEU A 222 24.87 -34.30 -11.44
CA LEU A 222 25.09 -33.93 -12.85
C LEU A 222 23.84 -34.08 -13.73
N LEU A 223 22.91 -34.98 -13.39
CA LEU A 223 21.66 -35.16 -14.14
C LEU A 223 20.64 -34.09 -13.79
N GLY A 224 20.64 -33.62 -12.54
CA GLY A 224 19.81 -32.48 -12.11
C GLY A 224 20.13 -31.19 -12.85
N ILE A 225 21.43 -30.88 -13.04
CA ILE A 225 21.91 -29.68 -13.77
C ILE A 225 21.66 -29.77 -15.29
N ALA A 226 21.55 -30.98 -15.83
CA ALA A 226 21.31 -31.16 -17.27
C ALA A 226 19.82 -31.06 -17.66
N VAL A 227 18.92 -31.27 -16.70
CA VAL A 227 17.45 -31.32 -16.92
C VAL A 227 16.75 -30.02 -16.52
N GLY A 228 17.31 -29.26 -15.57
CA GLY A 228 16.82 -27.92 -15.16
C GLY A 228 17.79 -26.82 -15.52
#